data_AF-A0A923ULH2-F1
#
_entry.id   AF-A0A923ULH2-F1
#
_cell.length_a   1.000
_cell.length_b   1.000
_cell.length_c   1.000
_cell.angle_alpha   90.00
_cell.angle_beta   90.00
_cell.angle_gamma   90.00
#
_symmetry.space_group_name_H-M   'P 1'
#
loop_
_entity.id
_entity.type
_entity.pdbx_description
1 polymer ?
#
loop_
_entity_poly.entity_id
_entity_poly.type
_entity_poly.pdbx_seq_one_letter_code
_entity_poly.pdbx_strand_id
1 'polypeptide(L)'
;MDTHTYCKKQRAFAWAKYYEEINNGVVVANSINNLMKGIDIPQHITTEFITMADELKKMYTCPDCFEFVNKETIQITYCGHIYCKPCLDHIKTNMKKCAICRKTI
;
A
#
# COMPACT_ATOMS: atom_id res chain seq x y z
N MET A 1 39.51 -15.38 -28.70
CA MET A 1 38.36 -15.63 -27.80
C MET A 1 37.25 -16.21 -28.67
N ASP A 2 36.72 -17.39 -28.34
CA ASP A 2 35.69 -18.01 -29.20
C ASP A 2 34.37 -17.22 -29.14
N THR A 3 33.61 -17.26 -30.24
CA THR A 3 32.35 -16.54 -30.38
C THR A 3 31.29 -17.05 -29.40
N HIS A 4 31.33 -18.32 -29.05
CA HIS A 4 30.41 -18.96 -28.12
C HIS A 4 30.58 -18.47 -26.67
N THR A 5 31.82 -18.28 -26.20
CA THR A 5 32.10 -17.71 -24.87
C THR A 5 31.75 -16.22 -24.81
N TYR A 6 31.94 -15.48 -25.90
CA TYR A 6 31.51 -14.08 -25.99
C TYR A 6 29.98 -13.94 -25.85
N CYS A 7 29.20 -14.74 -26.59
CA CYS A 7 27.73 -14.73 -26.51
C CYS A 7 27.21 -15.10 -25.11
N LYS A 8 27.83 -16.07 -24.42
CA LYS A 8 27.49 -16.42 -23.04
C LYS A 8 27.72 -15.26 -22.06
N LYS A 9 28.85 -14.55 -22.19
CA LYS A 9 29.16 -13.39 -21.35
C LYS A 9 28.19 -12.22 -21.57
N GLN A 10 27.85 -11.93 -22.83
CA GLN A 10 26.88 -10.87 -23.14
C GLN A 10 25.49 -11.15 -22.58
N ARG A 11 25.02 -12.40 -22.71
CA ARG A 11 23.75 -12.82 -22.12
C ARG A 11 23.76 -12.69 -20.60
N ALA A 12 24.83 -13.16 -19.94
CA ALA A 12 24.95 -13.04 -18.49
C ALA A 12 24.96 -11.57 -18.03
N PHE A 13 25.67 -10.70 -18.75
CA PHE A 13 25.68 -9.26 -18.49
C PHE A 13 24.30 -8.62 -18.66
N ALA A 14 23.58 -8.94 -19.73
CA ALA A 14 22.22 -8.43 -19.97
C ALA A 14 21.25 -8.83 -18.85
N TRP A 15 21.30 -10.10 -18.41
CA TRP A 15 20.49 -10.55 -17.27
C TRP A 15 20.88 -9.86 -15.96
N ALA A 16 22.18 -9.68 -15.71
CA ALA A 16 22.64 -8.96 -14.54
C ALA A 16 22.11 -7.51 -14.52
N LYS A 17 22.15 -6.82 -15.66
CA LYS A 17 21.62 -5.45 -15.81
C LYS A 17 20.11 -5.38 -15.59
N TYR A 18 19.36 -6.31 -16.17
CA TYR A 18 17.92 -6.41 -15.96
C TYR A 18 17.57 -6.58 -14.47
N TYR A 19 18.20 -7.54 -13.78
CA TYR A 19 17.94 -7.75 -12.36
C TYR A 19 18.42 -6.59 -11.49
N GLU A 20 19.50 -5.91 -11.86
CA GLU A 20 19.95 -4.68 -11.20
C GLU A 20 18.87 -3.58 -11.29
N GLU A 21 18.29 -3.34 -12.47
CA GLU A 21 17.21 -2.37 -12.66
C GLU A 21 15.95 -2.73 -11.86
N ILE A 22 15.53 -4.00 -11.89
CA ILE A 22 14.39 -4.48 -11.09
C ILE A 22 14.65 -4.26 -9.59
N ASN A 23 15.85 -4.62 -9.12
CA ASN A 23 16.22 -4.45 -7.72
C ASN A 23 16.23 -2.97 -7.31
N ASN A 24 16.75 -2.09 -8.16
CA ASN A 24 16.72 -0.64 -7.93
C ASN A 24 15.28 -0.12 -7.80
N GLY A 25 14.37 -0.58 -8.66
CA GLY A 25 12.94 -0.25 -8.55
C GLY A 25 12.34 -0.69 -7.22
N VAL A 26 12.67 -1.90 -6.75
CA VAL A 26 12.20 -2.43 -5.45
C VAL A 26 12.75 -1.61 -4.28
N VAL A 27 14.04 -1.25 -4.32
CA VAL A 27 14.68 -0.44 -3.26
C VAL A 27 14.02 0.94 -3.15
N VAL A 28 13.76 1.60 -4.29
CA VAL A 28 13.08 2.90 -4.31
C VAL A 28 11.65 2.78 -3.75
N ALA A 29 10.90 1.78 -4.20
CA ALA A 29 9.54 1.54 -3.70
C ALA A 29 9.51 1.28 -2.18
N ASN A 30 10.46 0.49 -1.66
CA ASN A 30 10.59 0.26 -0.22
C ASN A 30 10.91 1.54 0.55
N SER A 31 11.79 2.38 0.00
CA SER A 31 12.14 3.68 0.60
C SER A 31 10.92 4.59 0.70
N ILE A 32 10.11 4.68 -0.35
CA ILE A 32 8.86 5.47 -0.35
C ILE A 32 7.86 4.90 0.66
N ASN A 33 7.65 3.58 0.69
CA ASN A 33 6.73 2.96 1.65
C ASN A 33 7.15 3.24 3.11
N ASN A 34 8.45 3.28 3.40
CA ASN A 34 8.96 3.60 4.73
C ASN A 34 8.72 5.07 5.10
N LEU A 35 8.87 6.00 4.16
CA LEU A 35 8.58 7.42 4.39
C LEU A 35 7.09 7.67 4.65
N MET A 36 6.20 6.95 3.96
CA MET A 36 4.76 7.11 4.13
C MET A 36 4.18 6.38 5.35
N LYS A 37 4.97 5.52 5.99
CA LYS A 37 4.52 4.72 7.13
C LYS A 37 4.21 5.63 8.32
N GLY A 38 2.99 5.54 8.84
CA GLY A 38 2.53 6.34 9.99
C GLY A 38 2.14 7.78 9.65
N ILE A 39 2.17 8.17 8.37
CA ILE A 39 1.58 9.44 7.93
C ILE A 39 0.09 9.20 7.71
N ASP A 40 -0.75 9.87 8.50
CA ASP A 40 -2.19 9.86 8.28
C ASP A 40 -2.54 10.64 6.99
N ILE A 41 -3.57 10.18 6.28
CA ILE A 41 -4.03 10.83 5.05
C ILE A 41 -4.56 12.23 5.40
N PRO A 42 -4.18 13.29 4.67
CA PRO A 42 -4.68 14.64 4.92
C PRO A 42 -6.21 14.70 4.96
N GLN A 43 -6.75 15.51 5.86
CA GLN A 43 -8.19 15.58 6.11
C GLN A 43 -8.99 15.94 4.84
N HIS A 44 -8.50 16.86 4.00
CA HIS A 44 -9.21 17.27 2.79
C HIS A 44 -9.44 16.11 1.81
N ILE A 45 -8.45 15.23 1.62
CA ILE A 45 -8.58 14.03 0.76
C ILE A 45 -9.60 13.06 1.35
N THR A 46 -9.56 12.86 2.66
CA THR A 46 -10.53 12.00 3.35
C THR A 46 -11.95 12.56 3.19
N THR A 47 -12.15 13.87 3.35
CA THR A 47 -13.44 14.54 3.18
C THR A 47 -13.98 14.42 1.74
N GLU A 48 -13.13 14.66 0.75
CA GLU A 48 -13.50 14.50 -0.67
C GLU A 48 -13.91 13.05 -0.98
N PHE A 49 -13.16 12.08 -0.47
CA PHE A 49 -13.47 10.66 -0.64
C PHE A 49 -14.83 10.28 -0.05
N ILE A 50 -15.14 10.76 1.16
CA ILE A 50 -16.42 10.53 1.81
C ILE A 50 -17.56 11.15 1.00
N THR A 51 -17.37 12.39 0.56
CA THR A 51 -18.37 13.12 -0.24
C THR A 51 -18.71 12.36 -1.53
N MET A 52 -17.70 11.90 -2.26
CA MET A 52 -17.90 11.08 -3.47
C MET A 52 -18.60 9.76 -3.17
N ALA A 53 -18.26 9.10 -2.06
CA ALA A 53 -18.90 7.85 -1.68
C ALA A 53 -20.40 8.04 -1.42
N ASP A 54 -20.77 9.15 -0.81
CA ASP A 54 -22.16 9.52 -0.54
C ASP A 54 -22.96 9.83 -1.79
N GLU A 55 -22.38 10.62 -2.71
CA GLU A 55 -22.98 10.93 -4.00
C GLU A 55 -23.26 9.66 -4.81
N LEU A 56 -22.35 8.68 -4.72
CA LEU A 56 -22.48 7.37 -5.37
C LEU A 56 -23.36 6.39 -4.57
N LYS A 57 -23.88 6.78 -3.40
CA LYS A 57 -24.59 5.90 -2.45
C LYS A 57 -23.81 4.60 -2.17
N LYS A 58 -22.48 4.69 -2.14
CA LYS A 58 -21.58 3.57 -1.88
C LYS A 58 -21.51 3.32 -0.38
N MET A 59 -21.84 2.11 0.02
CA MET A 59 -21.61 1.65 1.40
C MET A 59 -20.29 0.90 1.47
N TYR A 60 -19.50 1.20 2.49
CA TYR A 60 -18.28 0.45 2.81
C TYR A 60 -18.53 -0.43 4.03
N THR A 61 -17.92 -1.61 4.02
CA THR A 61 -17.96 -2.55 5.13
C THR A 61 -16.56 -2.66 5.71
N CYS A 62 -16.45 -2.59 7.03
CA CYS A 62 -15.17 -2.73 7.72
C CYS A 62 -14.67 -4.18 7.58
N PRO A 63 -13.42 -4.42 7.16
CA PRO A 63 -12.88 -5.78 7.01
C PRO A 63 -12.59 -6.47 8.36
N ASP A 64 -12.64 -5.73 9.47
CA ASP A 64 -12.34 -6.25 10.82
C ASP A 64 -13.62 -6.70 11.56
N CYS A 65 -14.63 -5.81 11.67
CA CYS A 65 -15.88 -6.12 12.35
C CYS A 65 -17.04 -6.51 11.41
N PHE A 66 -16.87 -6.36 10.09
CA PHE A 66 -17.90 -6.61 9.07
C PHE A 66 -19.16 -5.73 9.17
N GLU A 67 -19.10 -4.64 9.95
CA GLU A 67 -20.17 -3.65 10.03
C GLU A 67 -20.02 -2.55 8.96
N PHE A 68 -21.12 -1.86 8.69
CA PHE A 68 -21.11 -0.71 7.79
C PHE A 68 -20.31 0.46 8.38
N VAL A 69 -19.43 1.02 7.57
CA VAL A 69 -18.66 2.21 7.91
C VAL A 69 -19.46 3.44 7.49
N ASN A 70 -19.83 4.27 8.46
CA ASN A 70 -20.54 5.53 8.20
C ASN A 70 -19.54 6.69 8.01
N LYS A 71 -20.03 7.83 7.50
CA LYS A 71 -19.22 9.04 7.23
C LYS A 71 -18.42 9.53 8.44
N GLU A 72 -18.94 9.33 9.63
CA GLU A 72 -18.39 9.86 10.89
C GLU A 72 -17.28 8.94 11.45
N THR A 73 -17.37 7.65 11.17
CA THR A 73 -16.46 6.61 11.68
C THR A 73 -15.47 6.12 10.64
N ILE A 74 -15.59 6.55 9.38
CA ILE A 74 -14.67 6.14 8.32
C ILE A 74 -13.26 6.64 8.59
N GLN A 75 -12.31 5.72 8.45
CA GLN A 75 -10.90 6.00 8.50
C GLN A 75 -10.21 5.27 7.36
N ILE A 76 -9.25 5.94 6.71
CA ILE A 76 -8.48 5.41 5.60
C ILE A 76 -7.02 5.34 6.05
N THR A 77 -6.46 4.13 6.01
CA THR A 77 -5.04 3.92 6.30
C THR A 77 -4.16 4.52 5.20
N TYR A 78 -2.89 4.82 5.48
CA TYR A 78 -1.93 5.28 4.44
C TYR A 78 -1.79 4.29 3.28
N CYS A 79 -2.12 3.00 3.50
CA CYS A 79 -2.14 1.97 2.48
C CYS A 79 -3.45 1.90 1.66
N GLY A 80 -4.38 2.83 1.88
CA GLY A 80 -5.62 3.01 1.11
C GLY A 80 -6.81 2.16 1.57
N HIS A 81 -6.68 1.40 2.66
CA HIS A 81 -7.75 0.51 3.13
C HIS A 81 -8.62 1.19 4.17
N ILE A 82 -9.94 0.96 4.05
CA ILE A 82 -11.01 1.60 4.82
C ILE A 82 -11.37 0.74 6.04
N TYR A 83 -11.54 1.38 7.19
CA TYR A 83 -11.96 0.78 8.44
C TYR A 83 -12.96 1.66 9.18
N CYS A 84 -13.67 1.05 10.12
CA CYS A 84 -14.33 1.77 11.19
C CYS A 84 -13.26 2.34 12.15
N LYS A 85 -13.45 3.54 12.69
CA LYS A 85 -12.51 4.20 13.61
C LYS A 85 -12.09 3.31 14.79
N PRO A 86 -13.01 2.70 15.58
CA PRO A 86 -12.60 1.88 16.71
C PRO A 86 -11.81 0.63 16.28
N CYS A 87 -12.16 0.05 15.13
CA CYS A 87 -11.44 -1.07 14.54
C CYS A 87 -10.00 -0.67 14.17
N LEU A 88 -9.84 0.48 13.51
CA LEU A 88 -8.52 0.95 13.11
C LEU A 88 -7.65 1.30 14.32
N ASP A 89 -8.23 1.94 15.34
CA ASP A 89 -7.51 2.26 16.58
C ASP A 89 -7.03 0.98 17.26
N HIS A 90 -7.89 -0.04 17.36
CA HIS A 90 -7.54 -1.37 17.87
C HIS A 90 -6.38 -2.01 17.06
N ILE A 91 -6.44 -1.95 15.73
CA ILE A 91 -5.41 -2.51 14.87
C ILE A 91 -4.08 -1.76 15.02
N LYS A 92 -4.10 -0.41 15.08
CA LYS A 92 -2.92 0.42 15.31
C LYS A 92 -2.24 0.10 16.65
N THR A 93 -3.02 -0.22 17.69
CA THR A 93 -2.48 -0.57 19.01
C THR A 93 -1.94 -2.00 19.08
N ASN A 94 -2.71 -3.00 18.63
CA ASN A 94 -2.44 -4.41 18.94
C ASN A 94 -1.72 -5.17 17.82
N MET A 95 -2.07 -4.92 16.55
CA MET A 95 -1.59 -5.73 15.42
C MET A 95 -0.54 -5.00 14.58
N LYS A 96 -0.67 -3.67 14.45
CA LYS A 96 0.16 -2.79 13.63
C LYS A 96 0.26 -3.24 12.17
N LYS A 97 -0.75 -3.96 11.67
CA LYS A 97 -0.79 -4.49 10.30
C LYS A 97 -2.20 -4.43 9.73
N CYS A 98 -2.31 -3.97 8.48
CA CYS A 98 -3.56 -3.90 7.75
C CYS A 98 -4.16 -5.30 7.56
N ALA A 99 -5.44 -5.48 7.88
CA ALA A 99 -6.16 -6.73 7.71
C ALA A 99 -6.27 -7.17 6.23
N ILE A 100 -6.23 -6.21 5.29
CA ILE A 100 -6.37 -6.47 3.85
C ILE A 100 -5.02 -6.76 3.19
N CYS A 101 -4.04 -5.87 3.31
CA CYS A 101 -2.76 -5.97 2.58
C CYS A 101 -1.55 -6.29 3.45
N ARG A 102 -1.72 -6.41 4.77
CA ARG A 102 -0.67 -6.74 5.76
C ARG A 102 0.49 -5.75 5.86
N LYS A 103 0.40 -4.58 5.20
CA LYS A 103 1.32 -3.46 5.39
C LYS A 103 1.23 -2.92 6.82
N THR A 104 2.34 -2.43 7.36
CA THR A 104 2.42 -1.97 8.75
C THR A 104 1.76 -0.61 8.92
N ILE A 105 0.67 -0.53 9.68
CA ILE A 105 -0.14 0.67 9.95
C ILE A 105 0.00 1.15 11.39
#